data_AF-J3NJA3-F1
#
_entry.id   AF-J3NJA3-F1
#
_cell.length_a   1.000
_cell.length_b   1.000
_cell.length_c   1.000
_cell.angle_alpha   90.00
_cell.angle_beta   90.00
_cell.angle_gamma   90.00
#
_symmetry.space_group_name_H-M   'P 1'
#
loop_
_entity.id
_entity.type
_entity.pdbx_description
1 polymer ?
#
loop_
_entity_poly.entity_id
_entity_poly.type
_entity_poly.pdbx_seq_one_letter_code
_entity_poly.pdbx_strand_id
1 'polypeptide(L)'
;MAAWRHFPSIPAASSKSNTTHLATMLPVLGQISWALTARVVGLALLPQLSRLIYRLVTTRLYVRRVAREHGIPLISHRLLFGHAGSVAKVTSKALSDVCIGLIGRLIIEEYPDMAAAGAFYLDVLPINFPMLVVTHPDMMAQLTQEHSLLKPDHLGSVAFHPLTQGRDLVSTNGRQWKTWRSALNLGFSSINILKLVPAMLRETSIYLDFLRSAARGGETVQILDYTTRLFVDIIGQVVVNSRLTAPDSSAISVIRHTRRKSSVHRRRAEYPLKLA
;
A
#
# COMPACT_ATOMS: atom_id res chain seq x y z
N MET A 1 29.80 -84.39 -23.06
CA MET A 1 31.28 -84.24 -22.92
C MET A 1 31.54 -82.79 -22.53
N ALA A 2 31.70 -82.51 -21.22
CA ALA A 2 32.98 -82.16 -20.56
C ALA A 2 33.54 -80.80 -21.06
N ALA A 3 33.95 -79.82 -20.27
CA ALA A 3 34.19 -79.65 -18.83
C ALA A 3 34.59 -78.16 -18.56
N TRP A 4 34.99 -77.85 -17.31
CA TRP A 4 35.76 -76.67 -16.81
C TRP A 4 34.94 -75.45 -16.35
N ARG A 5 34.81 -75.08 -15.06
CA ARG A 5 35.70 -74.81 -13.89
C ARG A 5 36.41 -73.44 -13.89
N HIS A 6 36.13 -72.70 -12.79
CA HIS A 6 36.89 -71.62 -12.11
C HIS A 6 36.65 -70.14 -12.49
N PHE A 7 36.06 -69.39 -11.54
CA PHE A 7 36.23 -67.95 -11.36
C PHE A 7 36.80 -67.68 -9.95
N PRO A 8 37.78 -66.78 -9.77
CA PRO A 8 38.44 -66.52 -8.49
C PRO A 8 37.73 -65.44 -7.66
N SER A 9 37.97 -65.48 -6.35
CA SER A 9 37.49 -64.53 -5.33
C SER A 9 38.22 -63.17 -5.39
N ILE A 10 37.48 -62.09 -5.14
CA ILE A 10 37.97 -60.69 -5.12
C ILE A 10 38.48 -60.35 -3.71
N PRO A 11 39.64 -59.67 -3.53
CA PRO A 11 40.13 -59.26 -2.22
C PRO A 11 39.52 -57.94 -1.75
N ALA A 12 39.31 -57.82 -0.43
CA ALA A 12 38.75 -56.64 0.22
C ALA A 12 39.75 -55.47 0.23
N ALA A 13 39.31 -54.30 -0.28
CA ALA A 13 40.12 -53.08 -0.34
C ALA A 13 40.13 -52.33 1.01
N SER A 14 41.32 -51.91 1.45
CA SER A 14 41.58 -51.17 2.68
C SER A 14 41.08 -49.72 2.64
N SER A 15 40.14 -49.37 3.52
CA SER A 15 39.53 -48.04 3.66
C SER A 15 40.23 -47.20 4.75
N LYS A 16 41.36 -46.53 4.49
CA LYS A 16 41.92 -45.56 5.46
C LYS A 16 42.63 -44.29 4.92
N SER A 17 42.68 -43.99 3.62
CA SER A 17 43.45 -42.81 3.13
C SER A 17 42.66 -41.61 2.60
N ASN A 18 41.33 -41.70 2.41
CA ASN A 18 40.57 -40.66 1.68
C ASN A 18 39.83 -39.62 2.52
N THR A 19 39.77 -39.76 3.85
CA THR A 19 38.92 -38.88 4.69
C THR A 19 39.55 -37.53 5.01
N THR A 20 40.88 -37.41 5.06
CA THR A 20 41.60 -36.17 5.40
C THR A 20 41.70 -35.18 4.23
N HIS A 21 41.78 -35.65 2.99
CA HIS A 21 41.76 -34.80 1.80
C HIS A 21 40.36 -34.23 1.49
N LEU A 22 39.30 -34.99 1.78
CA LEU A 22 37.93 -34.52 1.58
C LEU A 22 37.55 -33.42 2.58
N ALA A 23 38.04 -33.50 3.83
CA ALA A 23 37.75 -32.52 4.89
C ALA A 23 38.37 -31.14 4.63
N THR A 24 39.48 -31.05 3.88
CA THR A 24 40.15 -29.79 3.53
C THR A 24 39.62 -29.17 2.23
N MET A 25 39.03 -29.97 1.33
CA MET A 25 38.45 -29.50 0.06
C MET A 25 37.04 -28.88 0.20
N LEU A 26 36.22 -29.38 1.14
CA LEU A 26 34.87 -28.87 1.42
C LEU A 26 34.80 -27.35 1.69
N PRO A 27 35.63 -26.74 2.57
CA PRO A 27 35.58 -25.30 2.83
C PRO A 27 36.08 -24.45 1.64
N VAL A 28 37.05 -24.95 0.87
CA VAL A 28 37.60 -24.25 -0.32
C VAL A 28 36.59 -24.25 -1.47
N LEU A 29 35.91 -25.38 -1.71
CA LEU A 29 34.83 -25.48 -2.70
C LEU A 29 33.63 -24.59 -2.32
N GLY A 30 33.31 -24.49 -1.03
CA GLY A 30 32.29 -23.56 -0.52
C GLY A 30 32.63 -22.08 -0.77
N GLN A 31 33.87 -21.66 -0.50
CA GLN A 31 34.32 -20.28 -0.74
C GLN A 31 34.35 -19.91 -2.23
N ILE A 32 34.79 -20.83 -3.10
CA ILE A 32 34.77 -20.62 -4.57
C ILE A 32 33.32 -20.49 -5.07
N SER A 33 32.40 -21.29 -4.54
CA SER A 33 30.97 -21.21 -4.85
C SER A 33 30.35 -19.85 -4.45
N TRP A 34 30.67 -19.34 -3.26
CA TRP A 34 30.21 -18.01 -2.82
C TRP A 34 30.81 -16.87 -3.65
N ALA A 35 32.08 -16.96 -4.05
CA ALA A 35 32.70 -15.96 -4.90
C ALA A 35 32.09 -15.92 -6.32
N LEU A 36 31.78 -17.09 -6.89
CA LEU A 36 31.13 -17.19 -8.21
C LEU A 36 29.68 -16.71 -8.16
N THR A 37 28.91 -17.11 -7.14
CA THR A 37 27.54 -16.63 -6.96
C THR A 37 27.49 -15.11 -6.74
N ALA A 38 28.38 -14.54 -5.94
CA ALA A 38 28.50 -13.09 -5.76
C ALA A 38 28.82 -12.36 -7.08
N ARG A 39 29.69 -12.91 -7.92
CA ARG A 39 30.00 -12.35 -9.25
C ARG A 39 28.81 -12.41 -10.20
N VAL A 40 28.09 -13.53 -10.24
CA VAL A 40 26.89 -13.68 -11.08
C VAL A 40 25.78 -12.73 -10.62
N VAL A 41 25.54 -12.62 -9.32
CA VAL A 41 24.58 -11.66 -8.74
C VAL A 41 25.02 -10.23 -9.05
N GLY A 42 26.30 -9.89 -8.87
CA GLY A 42 26.84 -8.58 -9.20
C GLY A 42 26.64 -8.22 -10.67
N LEU A 43 26.99 -9.13 -11.59
CA LEU A 43 26.79 -8.94 -13.03
C LEU A 43 25.31 -8.81 -13.41
N ALA A 44 24.39 -9.52 -12.72
CA ALA A 44 22.95 -9.39 -12.94
C ALA A 44 22.36 -8.08 -12.39
N LEU A 45 22.96 -7.50 -11.35
CA LEU A 45 22.54 -6.21 -10.78
C LEU A 45 22.98 -5.01 -11.64
N LEU A 46 24.10 -5.10 -12.35
CA LEU A 46 24.59 -4.02 -13.23
C LEU A 46 23.55 -3.55 -14.27
N PRO A 47 22.88 -4.41 -15.06
CA PRO A 47 21.87 -3.96 -16.02
C PRO A 47 20.61 -3.39 -15.34
N GLN A 48 20.26 -3.88 -14.14
CA GLN A 48 19.13 -3.33 -13.37
C GLN A 48 19.46 -1.92 -12.86
N LEU A 49 20.67 -1.73 -12.34
CA LEU A 49 21.16 -0.45 -11.87
C LEU A 49 21.33 0.54 -13.03
N SER A 50 21.86 0.11 -14.18
CA SER A 50 21.99 0.96 -15.36
C SER A 50 20.62 1.37 -15.90
N ARG A 51 19.65 0.46 -15.95
CA ARG A 51 18.26 0.77 -16.30
C ARG A 51 17.63 1.76 -15.33
N LEU A 52 17.85 1.59 -14.02
CA LEU A 52 17.36 2.52 -13.00
C LEU A 52 17.98 3.91 -13.17
N ILE A 53 19.31 4.00 -13.31
CA ILE A 53 20.03 5.27 -13.52
C ILE A 53 19.55 5.94 -14.81
N TYR A 54 19.44 5.19 -15.91
CA TYR A 54 18.93 5.70 -17.17
C TYR A 54 17.53 6.30 -17.01
N ARG A 55 16.61 5.57 -16.36
CA ARG A 55 15.26 6.07 -16.06
C ARG A 55 15.30 7.32 -15.19
N LEU A 56 16.09 7.33 -14.11
CA LEU A 56 16.23 8.47 -13.21
C LEU A 56 16.72 9.72 -13.94
N VAL A 57 17.79 9.60 -14.74
CA VAL A 57 18.36 10.73 -15.47
C VAL A 57 17.40 11.22 -16.56
N THR A 58 16.88 10.32 -17.39
CA THR A 58 15.96 10.70 -18.49
C THR A 58 14.70 11.38 -17.96
N THR A 59 14.07 10.81 -16.93
CA THR A 59 12.89 11.39 -16.29
C THR A 59 13.17 12.77 -15.68
N ARG A 60 14.31 12.95 -15.01
CA ARG A 60 14.65 14.24 -14.37
C ARG A 60 15.02 15.32 -15.36
N LEU A 61 15.68 14.94 -16.46
CA LEU A 61 15.93 15.85 -17.57
C LEU A 61 14.62 16.26 -18.23
N TYR A 62 13.68 15.33 -18.40
CA TYR A 62 12.33 15.63 -18.89
C TYR A 62 11.59 16.62 -17.98
N VAL A 63 11.53 16.36 -16.67
CA VAL A 63 10.86 17.26 -15.70
C VAL A 63 11.46 18.67 -15.74
N ARG A 64 12.80 18.77 -15.74
CA ARG A 64 13.49 20.07 -15.83
C ARG A 64 13.22 20.80 -17.14
N ARG A 65 13.16 20.08 -18.26
CA ARG A 65 12.88 20.64 -19.57
C ARG A 65 11.46 21.21 -19.62
N VAL A 66 10.47 20.39 -19.26
CA VAL A 66 9.05 20.77 -19.32
C VAL A 66 8.74 21.91 -18.34
N ALA A 67 9.31 21.89 -17.13
CA ALA A 67 9.19 23.01 -16.19
C ALA A 67 9.71 24.33 -16.78
N ARG A 68 10.84 24.28 -17.50
CA ARG A 68 11.40 25.46 -18.17
C ARG A 68 10.56 25.91 -19.37
N GLU A 69 10.09 24.98 -20.20
CA GLU A 69 9.27 25.26 -21.39
C GLU A 69 7.95 25.95 -21.02
N HIS A 70 7.31 25.54 -19.92
CA HIS A 70 6.04 26.10 -19.46
C HIS A 70 6.17 27.18 -18.38
N GLY A 71 7.39 27.58 -18.01
CA GLY A 71 7.62 28.59 -16.99
C GLY A 71 7.09 28.24 -15.59
N ILE A 72 6.94 26.94 -15.29
CA ILE A 72 6.43 26.47 -13.99
C ILE A 72 7.60 26.46 -12.99
N PRO A 73 7.47 27.10 -11.81
CA PRO A 73 8.56 27.13 -10.85
C PRO A 73 8.86 25.73 -10.33
N LEU A 74 10.14 25.47 -10.09
CA LEU A 74 10.61 24.17 -9.64
C LEU A 74 11.24 24.32 -8.25
N ILE A 75 10.79 23.49 -7.31
CA ILE A 75 11.43 23.36 -6.00
C ILE A 75 12.84 22.81 -6.21
N SER A 76 13.73 22.95 -5.22
CA SER A 76 15.07 22.36 -5.24
C SER A 76 15.05 20.91 -5.76
N HIS A 77 15.53 20.73 -6.99
CA HIS A 77 15.46 19.48 -7.75
C HIS A 77 16.88 18.97 -8.07
N ARG A 78 17.28 17.85 -7.46
CA ARG A 78 18.61 17.26 -7.62
C ARG A 78 18.61 16.19 -8.72
N LEU A 79 19.72 16.05 -9.45
CA LEU A 79 19.79 15.09 -10.57
C LEU A 79 19.71 13.63 -10.13
N LEU A 80 20.20 13.29 -8.92
CA LEU A 80 20.17 11.92 -8.38
C LEU A 80 18.99 11.62 -7.44
N PHE A 81 18.37 12.64 -6.86
CA PHE A 81 17.31 12.45 -5.85
C PHE A 81 15.99 13.16 -6.18
N GLY A 82 15.91 13.85 -7.32
CA GLY A 82 14.73 14.63 -7.68
C GLY A 82 14.38 15.63 -6.57
N HIS A 83 13.14 15.60 -6.13
CA HIS A 83 12.57 16.38 -5.03
C HIS A 83 12.57 15.64 -3.69
N ALA A 84 13.14 14.44 -3.59
CA ALA A 84 13.07 13.62 -2.38
C ALA A 84 13.58 14.34 -1.12
N GLY A 85 14.65 15.13 -1.23
CA GLY A 85 15.16 15.92 -0.11
C GLY A 85 14.18 17.02 0.35
N SER A 86 13.53 17.70 -0.59
CA SER A 86 12.52 18.73 -0.30
C SER A 86 11.28 18.11 0.32
N VAL A 87 10.84 16.96 -0.18
CA VAL A 87 9.73 16.20 0.40
C VAL A 87 10.08 15.74 1.81
N ALA A 88 11.26 15.14 2.02
CA ALA A 88 11.70 14.71 3.35
C ALA A 88 11.75 15.86 4.36
N LYS A 89 12.21 17.05 3.94
CA LYS A 89 12.20 18.27 4.76
C LYS A 89 10.78 18.61 5.22
N VAL A 90 9.84 18.61 4.29
CA VAL A 90 8.44 18.97 4.55
C VAL A 90 7.75 17.90 5.42
N THR A 91 7.93 16.62 5.09
CA THR A 91 7.30 15.53 5.83
C THR A 91 7.90 15.34 7.22
N SER A 92 9.15 15.72 7.45
CA SER A 92 9.76 15.67 8.80
C SER A 92 9.09 16.62 9.81
N LYS A 93 8.39 17.64 9.34
CA LYS A 93 7.61 18.58 10.17
C LYS A 93 6.17 18.08 10.42
N ALA A 94 5.72 17.09 9.65
CA ALA A 94 4.37 16.56 9.73
C ALA A 94 4.27 15.51 10.85
N LEU A 95 3.06 15.29 11.35
CA LEU A 95 2.79 14.17 12.26
C LEU A 95 3.07 12.84 11.53
N SER A 96 3.48 11.80 12.28
CA SER A 96 3.81 10.49 11.72
C SER A 96 2.68 9.85 10.90
N ASP A 97 1.44 10.25 11.18
CA ASP A 97 0.23 9.62 10.65
C ASP A 97 -0.44 10.44 9.54
N VAL A 98 0.29 11.38 8.92
CA VAL A 98 -0.23 12.24 7.87
C VAL A 98 -0.43 11.46 6.56
N CYS A 99 -1.62 11.62 5.98
CA CYS A 99 -1.95 11.06 4.67
C CYS A 99 -1.03 11.63 3.58
N ILE A 100 -0.49 10.75 2.72
CA ILE A 100 0.40 11.11 1.59
C ILE A 100 -0.24 12.18 0.68
N GLY A 101 -1.56 12.21 0.56
CA GLY A 101 -2.28 13.23 -0.22
C GLY A 101 -2.07 14.67 0.27
N LEU A 102 -1.68 14.87 1.53
CA LEU A 102 -1.42 16.19 2.10
C LEU A 102 -0.03 16.75 1.75
N ILE A 103 0.86 15.95 1.15
CA ILE A 103 2.22 16.42 0.78
C ILE A 103 2.15 17.65 -0.12
N GLY A 104 1.22 17.69 -1.08
CA GLY A 104 1.04 18.86 -1.95
C GLY A 104 0.69 20.13 -1.17
N ARG A 105 -0.14 20.00 -0.12
CA ARG A 105 -0.51 21.09 0.77
C ARG A 105 0.67 21.58 1.61
N LEU A 106 1.40 20.65 2.22
CA LEU A 106 2.57 20.99 3.04
C LEU A 106 3.68 21.65 2.22
N ILE A 107 3.81 21.28 0.94
CA ILE A 107 4.77 21.89 0.02
C ILE A 107 4.40 23.36 -0.27
N ILE A 108 3.15 23.66 -0.58
CA ILE A 108 2.76 25.06 -0.86
C ILE A 108 2.82 25.96 0.38
N GLU A 109 2.71 25.39 1.58
CA GLU A 109 2.93 26.12 2.84
C GLU A 109 4.42 26.44 3.08
N GLU A 110 5.33 25.55 2.69
CA GLU A 110 6.77 25.76 2.80
C GLU A 110 7.35 26.65 1.67
N TYR A 111 6.75 26.61 0.48
CA TYR A 111 7.24 27.26 -0.74
C TYR A 111 6.16 28.16 -1.35
N PRO A 112 6.07 29.45 -0.96
CA PRO A 112 5.03 30.37 -1.44
C PRO A 112 4.98 30.55 -2.96
N ASP A 113 6.12 30.44 -3.64
CA ASP A 113 6.20 30.52 -5.11
C ASP A 113 5.37 29.41 -5.79
N MET A 114 5.30 28.23 -5.18
CA MET A 114 4.48 27.10 -5.68
C MET A 114 3.00 27.35 -5.45
N ALA A 115 2.65 27.99 -4.33
CA ALA A 115 1.29 28.39 -4.04
C ALA A 115 0.80 29.42 -5.07
N ALA A 116 1.64 30.43 -5.36
CA ALA A 116 1.35 31.49 -6.32
C ALA A 116 1.22 30.97 -7.76
N ALA A 117 2.05 30.01 -8.16
CA ALA A 117 1.96 29.39 -9.49
C ALA A 117 0.74 28.49 -9.67
N GLY A 118 0.14 28.00 -8.58
CA GLY A 118 -1.05 27.15 -8.64
C GLY A 118 -0.83 25.71 -9.12
N ALA A 119 0.37 25.41 -9.63
CA ALA A 119 0.81 24.07 -9.99
C ALA A 119 2.34 23.95 -9.92
N PHE A 120 2.84 22.74 -9.66
CA PHE A 120 4.28 22.45 -9.65
C PHE A 120 4.56 20.99 -9.96
N TYR A 121 5.75 20.70 -10.48
CA TYR A 121 6.19 19.33 -10.70
C TYR A 121 6.76 18.70 -9.43
N LEU A 122 6.33 17.49 -9.13
CA LEU A 122 6.86 16.67 -8.05
C LEU A 122 7.44 15.37 -8.62
N ASP A 123 8.74 15.17 -8.43
CA ASP A 123 9.48 13.98 -8.83
C ASP A 123 10.18 13.37 -7.61
N VAL A 124 9.70 12.22 -7.18
CA VAL A 124 10.31 11.43 -6.09
C VAL A 124 10.69 10.03 -6.57
N LEU A 125 10.95 9.84 -7.86
CA LEU A 125 11.41 8.56 -8.41
C LEU A 125 12.68 8.11 -7.66
N PRO A 126 12.78 6.85 -7.19
CA PRO A 126 11.95 5.69 -7.53
C PRO A 126 10.73 5.42 -6.63
N ILE A 127 10.42 6.29 -5.67
CA ILE A 127 9.33 6.08 -4.70
C ILE A 127 7.96 6.14 -5.40
N ASN A 128 7.76 7.14 -6.26
CA ASN A 128 6.55 7.29 -7.06
C ASN A 128 6.88 7.87 -8.44
N PHE A 129 5.93 7.75 -9.37
CA PHE A 129 6.03 8.40 -10.68
C PHE A 129 6.02 9.93 -10.53
N PRO A 130 6.76 10.66 -11.36
CA PRO A 130 6.66 12.11 -11.42
C PRO A 130 5.24 12.54 -11.75
N MET A 131 4.79 13.61 -11.10
CA MET A 131 3.44 14.13 -11.24
C MET A 131 3.42 15.65 -11.28
N LEU A 132 2.42 16.20 -11.96
CA LEU A 132 2.05 17.61 -11.83
C LEU A 132 1.07 17.70 -10.66
N VAL A 133 1.47 18.39 -9.60
CA VAL A 133 0.59 18.71 -8.48
C VAL A 133 -0.08 20.03 -8.79
N VAL A 134 -1.41 20.03 -8.82
CA VAL A 134 -2.23 21.23 -9.07
C VAL A 134 -2.93 21.60 -7.79
N THR A 135 -2.86 22.87 -7.41
CA THR A 135 -3.41 23.42 -6.17
C THR A 135 -4.43 24.53 -6.42
N HIS A 136 -4.41 25.16 -7.60
CA HIS A 136 -5.38 26.19 -7.97
C HIS A 136 -6.73 25.58 -8.38
N PRO A 137 -7.86 26.04 -7.81
CA PRO A 137 -9.19 25.44 -8.06
C PRO A 137 -9.59 25.48 -9.53
N ASP A 138 -9.36 26.60 -10.23
CA ASP A 138 -9.73 26.72 -11.65
C ASP A 138 -8.93 25.74 -12.53
N MET A 139 -7.64 25.55 -12.24
CA MET A 139 -6.82 24.56 -12.94
C MET A 139 -7.27 23.13 -12.63
N MET A 140 -7.70 22.85 -11.40
CA MET A 140 -8.28 21.55 -11.06
C MET A 140 -9.58 21.29 -11.84
N ALA A 141 -10.45 22.30 -11.98
CA ALA A 141 -11.69 22.19 -12.73
C ALA A 141 -11.42 21.90 -14.22
N GLN A 142 -10.42 22.53 -14.83
CA GLN A 142 -9.99 22.23 -16.19
C GLN A 142 -9.61 20.75 -16.36
N LEU A 143 -8.83 20.20 -15.43
CA LEU A 143 -8.35 18.81 -15.50
C LEU A 143 -9.45 17.78 -15.20
N THR A 144 -10.36 18.09 -14.28
CA THR A 144 -11.30 17.10 -13.71
C THR A 144 -12.72 17.21 -14.24
N GLN A 145 -13.16 18.41 -14.64
CA GLN A 145 -14.54 18.68 -15.05
C GLN A 145 -14.64 19.05 -16.52
N GLU A 146 -13.86 20.02 -17.00
CA GLU A 146 -13.94 20.49 -18.38
C GLU A 146 -13.42 19.45 -19.37
N HIS A 147 -12.19 18.95 -19.12
CA HIS A 147 -11.59 17.93 -19.97
C HIS A 147 -11.78 16.51 -19.43
N SER A 148 -11.95 16.35 -18.11
CA SER A 148 -12.03 15.05 -17.43
C SER A 148 -10.93 14.10 -17.93
N LEU A 149 -9.67 14.47 -17.71
CA LEU A 149 -8.51 13.74 -18.25
C LEU A 149 -8.52 12.25 -17.87
N LEU A 150 -7.93 11.46 -18.77
CA LEU A 150 -7.81 10.02 -18.56
C LEU A 150 -6.95 9.71 -17.35
N LYS A 151 -7.32 8.65 -16.65
CA LYS A 151 -6.54 8.12 -15.54
C LYS A 151 -5.25 7.49 -16.07
N PRO A 152 -4.12 7.64 -15.37
CA PRO A 152 -2.85 7.07 -15.83
C PRO A 152 -2.87 5.53 -15.91
N ASP A 153 -2.24 4.96 -16.93
CA ASP A 153 -2.20 3.50 -17.16
C ASP A 153 -1.55 2.72 -16.01
N HIS A 154 -0.60 3.33 -15.30
CA HIS A 154 0.06 2.70 -14.15
C HIS A 154 -0.89 2.44 -12.98
N LEU A 155 -2.02 3.16 -12.91
CA LEU A 155 -3.05 2.93 -11.91
C LEU A 155 -3.65 1.52 -12.08
N GLY A 156 -3.99 1.14 -13.31
CA GLY A 156 -4.53 -0.20 -13.61
C GLY A 156 -3.47 -1.29 -13.74
N SER A 157 -2.35 -0.99 -14.40
CA SER A 157 -1.31 -1.98 -14.71
C SER A 157 -0.36 -2.29 -13.57
N VAL A 158 -0.26 -1.41 -12.57
CA VAL A 158 0.65 -1.58 -11.42
C VAL A 158 -0.12 -1.54 -10.11
N ALA A 159 -0.79 -0.42 -9.79
CA ALA A 159 -1.34 -0.21 -8.45
C ALA A 159 -2.55 -1.13 -8.15
N PHE A 160 -3.50 -1.23 -9.08
CA PHE A 160 -4.72 -2.02 -8.91
C PHE A 160 -4.67 -3.40 -9.60
N HIS A 161 -3.60 -3.70 -10.36
CA HIS A 161 -3.46 -4.98 -11.03
C HIS A 161 -3.60 -6.20 -10.09
N PRO A 162 -2.97 -6.22 -8.89
CA PRO A 162 -3.11 -7.36 -7.97
C PRO A 162 -4.52 -7.56 -7.42
N LEU A 163 -5.32 -6.49 -7.37
CA LEU A 163 -6.65 -6.49 -6.76
C LEU A 163 -7.75 -6.82 -7.78
N THR A 164 -7.69 -6.21 -8.95
CA THR A 164 -8.80 -6.18 -9.91
C THR A 164 -8.33 -6.44 -11.34
N GLN A 165 -7.03 -6.69 -11.54
CA GLN A 165 -6.39 -6.76 -12.86
C GLN A 165 -6.59 -5.49 -13.69
N GLY A 166 -6.79 -4.34 -13.01
CA GLY A 166 -7.08 -3.07 -13.65
C GLY A 166 -8.45 -3.01 -14.33
N ARG A 167 -9.38 -3.91 -13.99
CA ARG A 167 -10.73 -4.00 -14.56
C ARG A 167 -11.80 -3.43 -13.62
N ASP A 168 -11.48 -2.36 -12.91
CA ASP A 168 -12.41 -1.71 -11.97
C ASP A 168 -12.72 -0.25 -12.36
N LEU A 169 -13.69 0.35 -11.68
CA LEU A 169 -14.13 1.72 -11.96
C LEU A 169 -13.09 2.79 -11.59
N VAL A 170 -12.14 2.47 -10.72
CA VAL A 170 -11.04 3.36 -10.32
C VAL A 170 -9.94 3.34 -11.37
N SER A 171 -9.62 2.21 -11.98
CA SER A 171 -8.53 2.10 -12.96
C SER A 171 -8.94 2.27 -14.43
N THR A 172 -10.18 1.95 -14.79
CA THR A 172 -10.62 1.94 -16.21
C THR A 172 -10.95 3.33 -16.73
N ASN A 173 -10.81 3.49 -18.05
CA ASN A 173 -11.10 4.69 -18.83
C ASN A 173 -12.10 4.39 -19.97
N GLY A 174 -12.57 5.44 -20.65
CA GLY A 174 -13.29 5.33 -21.92
C GLY A 174 -14.60 4.53 -21.83
N ARG A 175 -14.88 3.70 -22.84
CA ARG A 175 -16.14 2.96 -22.96
C ARG A 175 -16.38 2.00 -21.80
N GLN A 176 -15.35 1.27 -21.38
CA GLN A 176 -15.48 0.30 -20.28
C GLN A 176 -15.89 0.99 -18.98
N TRP A 177 -15.22 2.10 -18.65
CA TRP A 177 -15.58 2.92 -17.49
C TRP A 177 -17.02 3.45 -17.61
N LYS A 178 -17.40 4.00 -18.76
CA LYS A 178 -18.76 4.53 -18.99
C LYS A 178 -19.83 3.47 -18.77
N THR A 179 -19.65 2.27 -19.31
CA THR A 179 -20.60 1.15 -19.14
C THR A 179 -20.80 0.81 -17.67
N TRP A 180 -19.71 0.56 -16.94
CA TRP A 180 -19.80 0.19 -15.54
C TRP A 180 -20.26 1.34 -14.64
N ARG A 181 -19.91 2.58 -14.97
CA ARG A 181 -20.32 3.76 -14.21
C ARG A 181 -21.82 3.99 -14.35
N SER A 182 -22.37 3.83 -15.55
CA SER A 182 -23.81 3.91 -15.80
C SER A 182 -24.57 2.83 -15.03
N ALA A 183 -24.09 1.58 -15.03
CA ALA A 183 -24.70 0.52 -14.24
C ALA A 183 -24.67 0.83 -12.73
N LEU A 184 -23.53 1.31 -12.22
CA LEU A 184 -23.40 1.68 -10.81
C LEU A 184 -24.31 2.86 -10.43
N ASN A 185 -24.42 3.89 -11.28
CA ASN A 185 -25.25 5.07 -11.02
C ASN A 185 -26.72 4.74 -10.77
N LEU A 186 -27.25 3.67 -11.37
CA LEU A 186 -28.63 3.22 -11.13
C LEU A 186 -28.86 2.88 -9.65
N GLY A 187 -27.89 2.23 -9.00
CA GLY A 187 -27.95 1.91 -7.57
C GLY A 187 -27.97 3.15 -6.67
N PHE A 188 -27.40 4.26 -7.13
CA PHE A 188 -27.32 5.54 -6.42
C PHE A 188 -28.37 6.57 -6.88
N SER A 189 -29.42 6.15 -7.59
CA SER A 189 -30.54 7.04 -7.89
C SER A 189 -31.32 7.41 -6.62
N SER A 190 -31.93 8.60 -6.58
CA SER A 190 -32.69 9.06 -5.40
C SER A 190 -33.78 8.07 -4.97
N ILE A 191 -34.49 7.47 -5.92
CA ILE A 191 -35.54 6.46 -5.65
C ILE A 191 -34.93 5.21 -4.99
N ASN A 192 -33.80 4.73 -5.48
CA ASN A 192 -33.15 3.54 -4.91
C ASN A 192 -32.55 3.86 -3.54
N ILE A 193 -31.90 5.01 -3.36
CA ILE A 193 -31.38 5.45 -2.06
C ILE A 193 -32.50 5.53 -1.02
N LEU A 194 -33.64 6.13 -1.36
CA LEU A 194 -34.78 6.26 -0.43
C LEU A 194 -35.32 4.90 0.04
N LYS A 195 -35.29 3.88 -0.80
CA LYS A 195 -35.66 2.50 -0.40
C LYS A 195 -34.72 1.89 0.63
N LEU A 196 -33.47 2.36 0.69
CA LEU A 196 -32.45 1.86 1.61
C LEU A 196 -32.48 2.56 2.97
N VAL A 197 -33.10 3.75 3.06
CA VAL A 197 -33.17 4.56 4.29
C VAL A 197 -33.69 3.76 5.50
N PRO A 198 -34.76 2.95 5.42
CA PRO A 198 -35.22 2.18 6.57
C PRO A 198 -34.18 1.19 7.10
N ALA A 199 -33.36 0.58 6.22
CA ALA A 199 -32.27 -0.29 6.61
C ALA A 199 -31.13 0.50 7.28
N MET A 200 -30.73 1.63 6.69
CA MET A 200 -29.70 2.51 7.26
C MET A 200 -30.08 3.02 8.65
N LEU A 201 -31.34 3.44 8.85
CA LEU A 201 -31.84 3.93 10.14
C LEU A 201 -31.80 2.84 11.21
N ARG A 202 -32.12 1.59 10.86
CA ARG A 202 -32.08 0.45 11.78
C ARG A 202 -30.67 0.23 12.31
N GLU A 203 -29.69 0.11 11.42
CA GLU A 203 -28.30 -0.13 11.83
C GLU A 203 -27.71 1.08 12.56
N THR A 204 -28.06 2.30 12.14
CA THR A 204 -27.65 3.54 12.83
C THR A 204 -28.24 3.61 14.24
N SER A 205 -29.49 3.18 14.45
CA SER A 205 -30.10 3.14 15.78
C SER A 205 -29.34 2.22 16.73
N ILE A 206 -28.99 1.02 16.26
CA ILE A 206 -28.20 0.05 17.04
C ILE A 206 -26.85 0.65 17.45
N TYR A 207 -26.19 1.32 16.50
CA TYR A 207 -24.92 2.00 16.75
C TYR A 207 -25.05 3.16 17.74
N LEU A 208 -26.11 3.96 17.66
CA LEU A 208 -26.38 5.05 18.60
C LEU A 208 -26.66 4.53 20.02
N ASP A 209 -27.40 3.43 20.16
CA ASP A 209 -27.67 2.83 21.46
C ASP A 209 -26.40 2.28 22.10
N PHE A 210 -25.50 1.71 21.30
CA PHE A 210 -24.16 1.34 21.74
C PHE A 210 -23.37 2.57 22.26
N LEU A 211 -23.30 3.66 21.47
CA LEU A 211 -22.58 4.87 21.88
C LEU A 211 -23.16 5.47 23.17
N ARG A 212 -24.48 5.52 23.30
CA ARG A 212 -25.17 5.99 24.51
C ARG A 212 -24.90 5.11 25.72
N SER A 213 -24.79 3.79 25.52
CA SER A 213 -24.43 2.84 26.57
C SER A 213 -22.99 3.06 27.04
N ALA A 214 -22.04 3.16 26.10
CA ALA A 214 -20.63 3.40 26.41
C ALA A 214 -20.44 4.74 27.16
N ALA A 215 -21.10 5.80 26.69
CA ALA A 215 -21.06 7.11 27.32
C ALA A 215 -21.62 7.09 28.75
N ARG A 216 -22.78 6.45 28.97
CA ARG A 216 -23.35 6.29 30.32
C ARG A 216 -22.50 5.44 31.24
N GLY A 217 -21.79 4.45 30.70
CA GLY A 217 -20.87 3.60 31.44
C GLY A 217 -19.52 4.25 31.78
N GLY A 218 -19.21 5.43 31.23
CA GLY A 218 -17.88 6.04 31.33
C GLY A 218 -16.79 5.22 30.63
N GLU A 219 -17.17 4.40 29.65
CA GLU A 219 -16.25 3.50 28.96
C GLU A 219 -15.54 4.24 27.82
N THR A 220 -14.22 4.07 27.71
CA THR A 220 -13.48 4.51 26.52
C THR A 220 -13.55 3.42 25.46
N VAL A 221 -14.07 3.75 24.27
CA VAL A 221 -14.26 2.80 23.16
C VAL A 221 -13.50 3.21 21.92
N GLN A 222 -12.96 2.22 21.20
CA GLN A 222 -12.34 2.39 19.88
C GLN A 222 -13.45 2.59 18.83
N ILE A 223 -13.88 3.83 18.60
CA ILE A 223 -15.04 4.14 17.75
C ILE A 223 -14.90 3.58 16.33
N LEU A 224 -13.68 3.57 15.78
CA LEU A 224 -13.40 3.11 14.42
C LEU A 224 -13.87 1.68 14.17
N ASP A 225 -13.67 0.76 15.12
CA ASP A 225 -14.08 -0.64 14.98
C ASP A 225 -15.60 -0.77 14.85
N TYR A 226 -16.34 -0.05 15.69
CA TYR A 226 -17.80 -0.09 15.71
C TYR A 226 -18.40 0.63 14.51
N THR A 227 -17.83 1.76 14.12
CA THR A 227 -18.22 2.50 12.92
C THR A 227 -17.96 1.66 11.66
N THR A 228 -16.84 0.95 11.60
CA THR A 228 -16.54 0.05 10.48
C THR A 228 -17.58 -1.05 10.36
N ARG A 229 -17.97 -1.67 11.49
CA ARG A 229 -19.04 -2.68 11.50
C ARG A 229 -20.38 -2.13 11.00
N LEU A 230 -20.77 -0.95 11.47
CA LEU A 230 -21.96 -0.26 10.99
C LEU A 230 -21.93 -0.09 9.47
N PHE A 231 -20.82 0.41 8.91
CA PHE A 231 -20.70 0.61 7.47
C PHE A 231 -20.74 -0.71 6.70
N VAL A 232 -20.08 -1.76 7.20
CA VAL A 232 -20.09 -3.08 6.56
C VAL A 232 -21.50 -3.69 6.57
N ASP A 233 -22.27 -3.54 7.67
CA ASP A 233 -23.65 -4.02 7.73
C ASP A 233 -24.58 -3.22 6.83
N ILE A 234 -24.44 -1.88 6.77
CA ILE A 234 -25.20 -1.06 5.83
C ILE A 234 -24.87 -1.46 4.39
N ILE A 235 -23.59 -1.55 4.02
CA ILE A 235 -23.18 -1.94 2.67
C ILE A 235 -23.66 -3.35 2.35
N GLY A 236 -23.53 -4.30 3.27
CA GLY A 236 -24.02 -5.67 3.12
C GLY A 236 -25.52 -5.72 2.87
N GLN A 237 -26.29 -4.97 3.66
CA GLN A 237 -27.74 -4.92 3.54
C GLN A 237 -28.17 -4.26 2.22
N VAL A 238 -27.42 -3.28 1.73
CA VAL A 238 -27.70 -2.59 0.48
C VAL A 238 -27.32 -3.44 -0.74
N VAL A 239 -26.15 -4.08 -0.72
CA VAL A 239 -25.56 -4.74 -1.89
C VAL A 239 -25.99 -6.20 -2.01
N VAL A 240 -26.00 -6.94 -0.91
CA VAL A 240 -26.29 -8.39 -0.88
C VAL A 240 -27.50 -8.76 -0.03
N ASN A 241 -28.26 -7.76 0.44
CA ASN A 241 -29.46 -7.94 1.27
C ASN A 241 -29.21 -8.77 2.54
N SER A 242 -28.02 -8.64 3.14
CA SER A 242 -27.63 -9.40 4.32
C SER A 242 -26.73 -8.59 5.25
N ARG A 243 -26.82 -8.86 6.56
CA ARG A 243 -25.89 -8.32 7.55
C ARG A 243 -24.65 -9.18 7.60
N LEU A 244 -23.49 -8.55 7.50
CA LEU A 244 -22.20 -9.21 7.32
C LEU A 244 -21.38 -9.25 8.62
N THR A 245 -21.69 -8.35 9.55
CA THR A 245 -21.03 -8.27 10.86
C THR A 245 -21.97 -8.55 12.03
N ALA A 246 -23.28 -8.61 11.77
CA ALA A 246 -24.26 -9.02 12.77
C ALA A 246 -23.95 -10.45 13.26
N PRO A 247 -23.73 -10.64 14.57
CA PRO A 247 -23.83 -11.96 15.16
C PRO A 247 -25.31 -12.31 15.26
N ASP A 248 -25.76 -13.44 14.71
CA ASP A 248 -27.05 -14.02 15.11
C ASP A 248 -27.12 -14.05 16.64
N SER A 249 -28.06 -13.30 17.23
CA SER A 249 -28.41 -13.31 18.66
C SER A 249 -27.29 -13.09 19.71
N SER A 250 -26.07 -12.68 19.36
CA SER A 250 -24.94 -12.67 20.30
C SER A 250 -24.26 -11.31 20.53
N ALA A 251 -24.87 -10.19 20.12
CA ALA A 251 -24.41 -8.84 20.51
C ALA A 251 -24.38 -8.64 22.03
N ILE A 252 -25.26 -9.32 22.78
CA ILE A 252 -25.23 -9.40 24.25
C ILE A 252 -23.98 -10.16 24.76
N SER A 253 -23.46 -11.13 23.99
CA SER A 253 -22.30 -11.93 24.37
C SER A 253 -20.98 -11.16 24.22
N VAL A 254 -20.87 -10.27 23.22
CA VAL A 254 -19.66 -9.48 22.99
C VAL A 254 -19.49 -8.43 24.08
N ILE A 255 -20.57 -7.75 24.49
CA ILE A 255 -20.57 -6.87 25.67
C ILE A 255 -20.19 -7.66 26.94
N ARG A 256 -20.66 -8.90 27.08
CA ARG A 256 -20.29 -9.78 28.20
C ARG A 256 -18.81 -10.21 28.13
N HIS A 257 -18.23 -10.33 26.95
CA HIS A 257 -16.83 -10.70 26.74
C HIS A 257 -15.86 -9.53 26.95
N THR A 258 -16.21 -8.31 26.53
CA THR A 258 -15.43 -7.10 26.83
C THR A 258 -15.49 -6.72 28.31
N ARG A 259 -16.63 -6.94 28.99
CA ARG A 259 -16.74 -6.80 30.46
C ARG A 259 -15.86 -7.80 31.23
N ARG A 260 -15.59 -8.98 30.65
CA ARG A 260 -14.68 -9.98 31.23
C ARG A 260 -13.19 -9.72 30.90
N LYS A 261 -12.87 -9.13 29.74
CA LYS A 261 -11.48 -8.78 29.38
C LYS A 261 -10.98 -7.50 30.08
N SER A 262 -11.86 -6.50 30.27
CA SER A 262 -11.51 -5.26 30.98
C SER A 262 -11.23 -5.48 32.47
N SER A 263 -11.94 -6.42 33.13
CA SER A 263 -11.66 -6.79 34.53
C SER A 263 -10.36 -7.58 34.71
N VAL A 264 -9.89 -8.27 33.67
CA VAL A 264 -8.59 -8.98 33.66
C VAL A 264 -7.43 -8.02 33.36
N HIS A 265 -7.62 -7.02 32.49
CA HIS A 265 -6.59 -6.02 32.20
C HIS A 265 -6.42 -5.00 33.32
N ARG A 266 -7.48 -4.69 34.08
CA ARG A 266 -7.41 -3.75 35.22
C ARG A 266 -6.55 -4.28 36.39
N ARG A 267 -6.31 -5.59 36.50
CA ARG A 267 -5.35 -6.17 37.47
C ARG A 267 -3.90 -6.16 37.01
N ARG A 268 -3.61 -5.80 35.75
CA ARG A 268 -2.26 -5.90 35.17
C ARG A 268 -1.62 -4.55 34.84
N ALA A 269 -2.35 -3.44 35.04
CA ALA A 269 -1.93 -2.09 34.67
C ALA A 269 -1.71 -1.16 35.88
N GLU A 270 -1.30 -1.71 37.03
CA GLU A 270 -0.63 -0.90 38.06
C GLU A 270 0.88 -0.90 37.76
N TYR A 271 1.35 0.14 37.05
CA TYR A 271 2.74 0.56 37.10
C TYR A 271 2.80 2.07 37.35
N PRO A 272 3.68 2.53 38.26
CA PRO A 272 3.67 3.91 38.73
C PRO A 272 4.29 4.85 37.70
N LEU A 273 3.56 5.90 37.33
CA LEU A 273 4.08 7.07 36.63
C LEU A 273 5.07 7.80 37.55
N LYS A 274 6.37 7.70 37.26
CA LYS A 274 7.36 8.66 37.76
C LYS A 274 7.33 9.87 36.84
N LEU A 275 6.86 11.01 37.36
CA LEU A 275 7.08 12.32 36.74
C LEU A 275 8.54 12.72 36.89
N ALA A 276 9.12 13.23 35.80
CA ALA A 276 10.27 14.12 35.75
C ALA A 276 9.91 15.28 34.82
#